data_AF-A0A8S1CDF6-F1
#
_entry.id   AF-A0A8S1CDF6-F1
#
_cell.length_a   1.000
_cell.length_b   1.000
_cell.length_c   1.000
_cell.angle_alpha   90.00
_cell.angle_beta   90.00
_cell.angle_gamma   90.00
#
_symmetry.space_group_name_H-M   'P 1'
#
loop_
_entity.id
_entity.type
_entity.pdbx_description
1 polymer ?
#
loop_
_entity_poly.entity_id
_entity_poly.type
_entity_poly.pdbx_seq_one_letter_code
_entity_poly.pdbx_strand_id
1 'polypeptide(L)'
;MLPLLDLHEVRRLDFHNSVLEELREKLISQINEIGKKEGKERDKKLKELLAKSFPVIKVKTLRPVVMCILRNTPHIDEKYLKVLERDQELYNDTDTEVKRQIWKDNQSLFGDAVTPLLGEYILEKEKILFDHENLNSLFFSSSPKARRQGKVVQKLANMVGNSVRLYDLVLQFSRTLFLRSKNVHYCTLRAELLMALHDLEVQEIISVDPCHKFTWCLDACIREKNVDIKRSRELQGFLDSIKKGQEQVLGDLSMILCDPYAVNFLATSAMKILVHLINVDGMPRENTVLILLLRMLALGLSAWQMISTQEFKEPKLDSQVVTKFLPALMSLMVDDLVRSLNSKLPPDERESAITIIEHSGPPPDACQAYVQESSVASILAMYYTLHCARTKDRVGLMRVLGTLANCENDRAFEDPFLHSLVKSFSQQF
;
A
#
# COMPACT_ATOMS: atom_id res chain seq x y z
N MET A 1 -11.87 -53.70 -32.09
CA MET A 1 -12.57 -52.45 -31.72
C MET A 1 -12.77 -51.51 -32.91
N LEU A 2 -11.75 -51.17 -33.69
CA LEU A 2 -11.90 -50.26 -34.85
C LEU A 2 -13.00 -50.67 -35.86
N PRO A 3 -13.15 -51.95 -36.25
CA PRO A 3 -14.23 -52.35 -37.17
C PRO A 3 -15.64 -52.20 -36.60
N LEU A 4 -15.78 -52.25 -35.27
CA LEU A 4 -17.05 -52.04 -34.56
C LEU A 4 -17.43 -50.56 -34.51
N LEU A 5 -16.44 -49.65 -34.43
CA LEU A 5 -16.67 -48.20 -34.47
C LEU A 5 -17.11 -47.73 -35.86
N ASP A 6 -16.56 -48.33 -36.91
CA ASP A 6 -16.97 -48.05 -38.30
C ASP A 6 -18.44 -48.44 -38.54
N LEU A 7 -18.91 -49.53 -37.91
CA LEU A 7 -20.32 -49.96 -37.95
C LEU A 7 -21.27 -49.02 -37.20
N HIS A 8 -20.76 -48.18 -36.30
CA HIS A 8 -21.53 -47.17 -35.56
C HIS A 8 -21.36 -45.76 -36.15
N GLU A 9 -20.86 -45.65 -37.40
CA GLU A 9 -20.63 -44.39 -38.11
C GLU A 9 -19.67 -43.41 -37.40
N VAL A 10 -18.86 -43.89 -36.46
CA VAL A 10 -17.86 -43.05 -35.78
C VAL A 10 -16.64 -42.91 -36.68
N ARG A 11 -16.33 -41.68 -37.09
CA ARG A 11 -15.12 -41.41 -37.87
C ARG A 11 -13.89 -41.78 -37.03
N ARG A 12 -13.02 -42.63 -37.58
CA ARG A 12 -11.77 -43.07 -36.90
C ARG A 12 -10.92 -41.90 -36.38
N LEU A 13 -10.86 -40.79 -37.11
CA LEU A 13 -10.16 -39.58 -36.68
C LEU A 13 -10.75 -39.02 -35.37
N ASP A 14 -12.07 -38.95 -35.26
CA ASP A 14 -12.75 -38.45 -34.06
C ASP A 14 -12.49 -39.37 -32.86
N PHE A 15 -12.52 -40.69 -33.08
CA PHE A 15 -12.14 -41.66 -32.07
C PHE A 15 -10.68 -41.50 -31.61
N HIS A 16 -9.73 -41.40 -32.54
CA HIS A 16 -8.31 -41.24 -32.21
C HIS A 16 -8.04 -39.91 -31.48
N ASN A 17 -8.70 -38.82 -31.88
CA ASN A 17 -8.62 -37.54 -31.18
C ASN A 17 -9.16 -37.66 -29.75
N SER A 18 -10.30 -38.32 -29.57
CA SER A 18 -10.89 -38.56 -28.24
C SER A 18 -9.96 -39.37 -27.34
N VAL A 19 -9.40 -40.47 -27.85
CA VAL A 19 -8.43 -41.29 -27.10
C VAL A 19 -7.18 -40.49 -26.75
N LEU A 20 -6.66 -39.67 -27.67
CA LEU A 20 -5.49 -38.85 -27.43
C LEU A 20 -5.74 -37.80 -26.34
N GLU A 21 -6.91 -37.15 -26.37
CA GLU A 21 -7.35 -36.19 -25.35
C GLU A 21 -7.46 -36.85 -23.97
N GLU A 22 -8.13 -38.00 -23.88
CA GLU A 22 -8.29 -38.74 -22.62
C GLU A 22 -6.93 -39.21 -22.05
N LEU A 23 -6.02 -39.70 -22.91
CA LEU A 23 -4.68 -40.06 -22.50
C LEU A 23 -3.87 -38.86 -22.01
N ARG A 24 -4.02 -37.71 -22.67
CA ARG A 24 -3.37 -36.45 -22.28
C ARG A 24 -3.82 -36.01 -20.90
N GLU A 25 -5.14 -35.99 -20.65
CA GLU A 25 -5.71 -35.62 -19.35
C GLU A 25 -5.25 -36.57 -18.25
N LYS A 26 -5.25 -37.88 -18.53
CA LYS A 26 -4.77 -38.90 -17.58
C LYS A 26 -3.30 -38.72 -17.22
N LEU A 27 -2.45 -38.41 -18.21
CA LEU A 27 -1.03 -38.10 -17.99
C LEU A 27 -0.85 -36.84 -17.14
N ILE A 28 -1.56 -35.75 -17.47
CA ILE A 28 -1.51 -34.50 -16.71
C ILE A 28 -1.92 -34.74 -15.25
N SER A 29 -3.00 -35.50 -15.02
CA SER A 29 -3.46 -35.86 -13.68
C SER A 29 -2.36 -36.63 -12.91
N GLN A 30 -1.76 -37.65 -13.52
CA GLN A 30 -0.67 -38.41 -12.91
C GLN A 30 0.57 -37.55 -12.59
N ILE A 31 0.92 -36.61 -13.47
CA ILE A 31 2.05 -35.68 -13.23
C ILE A 31 1.75 -34.78 -12.03
N ASN A 32 0.53 -34.26 -11.91
CA ASN A 32 0.14 -33.44 -10.76
C ASN A 32 0.17 -34.25 -9.45
N GLU A 33 -0.26 -35.52 -9.48
CA GLU A 33 -0.15 -36.41 -8.30
C GLU A 33 1.30 -36.72 -7.92
N ILE A 34 2.20 -36.80 -8.90
CA ILE A 34 3.66 -36.88 -8.62
C ILE A 34 4.14 -35.55 -8.02
N GLY A 35 3.71 -34.42 -8.56
CA GLY A 35 4.10 -33.08 -8.12
C GLY A 35 3.75 -32.79 -6.67
N LYS A 36 2.60 -33.28 -6.19
CA LYS A 36 2.13 -33.18 -4.79
C LYS A 36 3.00 -33.92 -3.78
N LYS A 37 3.80 -34.89 -4.22
CA LYS A 37 4.74 -35.59 -3.32
C LYS A 37 5.90 -34.67 -2.95
N GLU A 38 6.67 -35.07 -1.95
CA GLU A 38 7.88 -34.37 -1.53
C GLU A 38 9.11 -35.28 -1.64
N GLY A 39 10.30 -34.67 -1.73
CA GLY A 39 11.57 -35.37 -1.64
C GLY A 39 12.29 -35.62 -2.97
N LYS A 40 13.55 -36.08 -2.85
CA LYS A 40 14.51 -36.20 -3.96
C LYS A 40 14.08 -37.15 -5.07
N GLU A 41 13.35 -38.22 -4.74
CA GLU A 41 12.89 -39.20 -5.74
C GLU A 41 11.87 -38.60 -6.71
N ARG A 42 10.97 -37.75 -6.20
CA ARG A 42 10.04 -37.00 -7.05
C ARG A 42 10.82 -36.12 -8.03
N ASP A 43 11.77 -35.34 -7.52
CA ASP A 43 12.53 -34.39 -8.34
C ASP A 43 13.30 -35.11 -9.44
N LYS A 44 13.91 -36.25 -9.11
CA LYS A 44 14.57 -37.11 -10.10
C LYS A 44 13.58 -37.58 -11.16
N LYS A 45 12.41 -38.09 -10.76
CA LYS A 45 11.38 -38.57 -11.69
C LYS A 45 10.86 -37.47 -12.62
N LEU A 46 10.60 -36.28 -12.09
CA LEU A 46 10.14 -35.14 -12.88
C LEU A 46 11.20 -34.67 -13.87
N LYS A 47 12.47 -34.62 -13.46
CA LYS A 47 13.60 -34.30 -14.36
C LYS A 47 13.76 -35.33 -15.47
N GLU A 48 13.62 -36.62 -15.16
CA GLU A 48 13.67 -37.69 -16.17
C GLU A 48 12.50 -37.60 -17.16
N LEU A 49 11.29 -37.35 -16.67
CA LEU A 49 10.11 -37.12 -17.53
C LEU A 49 10.31 -35.90 -18.42
N LEU A 50 10.79 -34.79 -17.84
CA LEU A 50 11.08 -33.57 -18.58
C LEU A 50 12.09 -33.83 -19.69
N ALA A 51 13.19 -34.52 -19.39
CA ALA A 51 14.22 -34.82 -20.38
C ALA A 51 13.69 -35.64 -21.56
N LYS A 52 12.76 -36.58 -21.32
CA LYS A 52 12.16 -37.41 -22.36
C LYS A 52 11.07 -36.69 -23.15
N SER A 53 10.30 -35.81 -22.51
CA SER A 53 9.13 -35.17 -23.11
C SER A 53 9.43 -33.79 -23.72
N PHE A 54 10.50 -33.10 -23.30
CA PHE A 54 10.82 -31.77 -23.82
C PHE A 54 11.06 -31.71 -25.34
N PRO A 55 11.65 -32.72 -26.02
CA PRO A 55 11.81 -32.70 -27.48
C PRO A 55 10.51 -32.50 -28.26
N VAL A 56 9.35 -32.87 -27.68
CA VAL A 56 8.03 -32.72 -28.32
C VAL A 56 7.29 -31.45 -27.90
N ILE A 57 7.92 -30.50 -27.20
CA ILE A 57 7.27 -29.27 -26.70
C ILE A 57 6.64 -28.40 -27.81
N LYS A 58 7.19 -28.47 -29.04
CA LYS A 58 6.63 -27.77 -30.21
C LYS A 58 5.37 -28.42 -30.77
N VAL A 59 5.07 -29.67 -30.40
CA VAL A 59 3.86 -30.38 -30.81
C VAL A 59 2.69 -29.90 -29.95
N LYS A 60 1.82 -29.06 -30.52
CA LYS A 60 0.70 -28.40 -29.79
C LYS A 60 -0.18 -29.35 -28.98
N THR A 61 -0.47 -30.55 -29.51
CA THR A 61 -1.32 -31.53 -28.83
C THR A 61 -0.68 -32.14 -27.58
N LEU A 62 0.66 -32.22 -27.53
CA LEU A 62 1.42 -32.79 -26.40
C LEU A 62 2.02 -31.72 -25.47
N ARG A 63 2.11 -30.46 -25.94
CA ARG A 63 2.63 -29.32 -25.17
C ARG A 63 2.03 -29.21 -23.76
N PRO A 64 0.71 -29.38 -23.54
CA PRO A 64 0.13 -29.31 -22.19
C PRO A 64 0.76 -30.29 -21.18
N VAL A 65 1.18 -31.47 -21.64
CA VAL A 65 1.88 -32.46 -20.80
C VAL A 65 3.25 -31.94 -20.40
N VAL A 66 4.01 -31.37 -21.34
CA VAL A 66 5.35 -30.81 -21.08
C VAL A 66 5.25 -29.61 -20.13
N MET A 67 4.27 -28.72 -20.34
CA MET A 67 4.03 -27.58 -19.46
C MET A 67 3.66 -28.03 -18.04
N CYS A 68 2.83 -29.06 -17.91
CA CYS A 68 2.50 -29.65 -16.61
C CYS A 68 3.75 -30.19 -15.88
N ILE A 69 4.67 -30.86 -16.60
CA ILE A 69 5.93 -31.33 -16.02
C ILE A 69 6.79 -30.14 -15.56
N LEU A 70 6.95 -29.12 -16.42
CA LEU A 70 7.72 -27.90 -16.10
C LEU A 70 7.18 -27.22 -14.84
N ARG A 71 5.86 -26.99 -14.74
CA ARG A 71 5.21 -26.38 -13.58
C ARG A 71 5.51 -27.13 -12.28
N ASN A 72 5.46 -28.46 -12.33
CA ASN A 72 5.69 -29.29 -11.14
C ASN A 72 7.18 -29.49 -10.82
N THR A 73 8.10 -29.05 -11.69
CA THR A 73 9.55 -29.22 -11.50
C THR A 73 10.12 -28.03 -10.70
N PRO A 74 10.60 -28.23 -9.46
CA PRO A 74 11.03 -27.12 -8.60
C PRO A 74 12.25 -26.37 -9.13
N HIS A 75 13.18 -27.10 -9.75
CA HIS A 75 14.38 -26.54 -10.37
C HIS A 75 14.51 -27.09 -11.78
N ILE A 76 14.24 -26.24 -12.76
CA ILE A 76 14.35 -26.54 -14.18
C ILE A 76 15.77 -26.21 -14.63
N ASP A 77 16.40 -27.09 -15.43
CA ASP A 77 17.73 -26.81 -15.95
C ASP A 77 17.69 -25.63 -16.93
N GLU A 78 18.71 -24.76 -16.86
CA GLU A 78 18.81 -23.51 -17.63
C GLU A 78 18.65 -23.70 -19.15
N LYS A 79 19.12 -24.85 -19.68
CA LYS A 79 18.97 -25.20 -21.10
C LYS A 79 17.50 -25.23 -21.57
N TYR A 80 16.56 -25.60 -20.70
CA TYR A 80 15.13 -25.63 -21.03
C TYR A 80 14.53 -24.23 -20.92
N LEU A 81 14.91 -23.48 -19.87
CA LEU A 81 14.45 -22.10 -19.66
C LEU A 81 14.84 -21.19 -20.84
N LYS A 82 16.06 -21.30 -21.35
CA LYS A 82 16.52 -20.56 -22.54
C LYS A 82 15.71 -20.85 -23.80
N VAL A 83 15.17 -22.07 -23.95
CA VAL A 83 14.31 -22.41 -25.09
C VAL A 83 12.95 -21.74 -24.94
N LEU A 84 12.37 -21.79 -23.72
CA LEU A 84 11.09 -21.13 -23.42
C LEU A 84 11.18 -19.61 -23.58
N GLU A 85 12.26 -19.01 -23.11
CA GLU A 85 12.52 -17.57 -23.18
C GLU A 85 12.62 -17.05 -24.62
N ARG A 86 13.22 -17.83 -25.53
CA ARG A 86 13.44 -17.42 -26.93
C ARG A 86 12.20 -17.57 -27.81
N ASP A 87 11.22 -18.35 -27.39
CA ASP A 87 10.03 -18.68 -28.18
C ASP A 87 8.79 -18.08 -27.50
N GLN A 88 8.28 -16.99 -28.08
CA GLN A 88 7.16 -16.24 -27.50
C GLN A 88 5.89 -17.09 -27.30
N GLU A 89 5.62 -18.04 -28.19
CA GLU A 89 4.45 -18.91 -28.08
C GLU A 89 4.60 -19.83 -26.86
N LEU A 90 5.77 -20.45 -26.71
CA LEU A 90 6.06 -21.30 -25.56
C LEU A 90 6.09 -20.49 -24.26
N TYR A 91 6.70 -19.31 -24.25
CA TYR A 91 6.73 -18.43 -23.08
C TYR A 91 5.31 -18.07 -22.64
N ASN A 92 4.43 -17.66 -23.56
CA ASN A 92 3.07 -17.27 -23.23
C ASN A 92 2.29 -18.42 -22.58
N ASP A 93 2.46 -19.64 -23.09
CA ASP A 93 1.81 -20.86 -22.60
C ASP A 93 2.33 -21.35 -21.24
N THR A 94 3.47 -20.86 -20.76
CA THR A 94 4.05 -21.31 -19.48
C THR A 94 3.31 -20.73 -18.26
N ASP A 95 3.14 -21.58 -17.25
CA ASP A 95 2.62 -21.18 -15.94
C ASP A 95 3.56 -20.19 -15.22
N THR A 96 3.01 -19.46 -14.25
CA THR A 96 3.74 -18.41 -13.52
C THR A 96 4.91 -19.00 -12.73
N GLU A 97 4.78 -20.22 -12.20
CA GLU A 97 5.83 -20.98 -11.50
C GLU A 97 7.10 -21.13 -12.34
N VAL A 98 6.92 -21.40 -13.64
CA VAL A 98 8.02 -21.58 -14.60
C VAL A 98 8.59 -20.22 -14.95
N LYS A 99 7.72 -19.24 -15.24
CA LYS A 99 8.14 -17.85 -15.52
C LYS A 99 8.94 -17.25 -14.37
N ARG A 100 8.59 -17.54 -13.11
CA ARG A 100 9.38 -17.13 -11.93
C ARG A 100 10.83 -17.61 -11.99
N GLN A 101 11.08 -18.83 -12.49
CA GLN A 101 12.44 -19.33 -12.64
C GLN A 101 13.20 -18.60 -13.76
N ILE A 102 12.52 -18.17 -14.83
CA ILE A 102 13.12 -17.34 -15.90
C ILE A 102 13.41 -15.91 -15.39
N TRP A 103 12.42 -15.29 -14.74
CA TRP A 103 12.48 -13.92 -14.24
C TRP A 103 13.57 -13.69 -13.20
N LYS A 104 13.89 -14.73 -12.39
CA LYS A 104 14.97 -14.66 -11.40
C LYS A 104 16.27 -14.18 -12.03
N ASP A 105 16.60 -14.65 -13.23
CA ASP A 105 17.88 -14.32 -13.89
C ASP A 105 17.73 -13.36 -15.07
N ASN A 106 16.50 -13.00 -15.45
CA ASN A 106 16.22 -11.99 -16.48
C ASN A 106 15.34 -10.84 -15.92
N GLN A 107 16.00 -9.84 -15.35
CA GLN A 107 15.35 -8.66 -14.76
C GLN A 107 14.56 -7.84 -15.79
N SER A 108 15.04 -7.71 -17.03
CA SER A 108 14.33 -6.95 -18.07
C SER A 108 13.00 -7.60 -18.42
N LEU A 109 12.97 -8.92 -18.60
CA LEU A 109 11.74 -9.64 -18.93
C LEU A 109 10.72 -9.57 -17.78
N PHE A 110 11.20 -9.61 -16.52
CA PHE A 110 10.34 -9.38 -15.37
C PHE A 110 9.82 -7.94 -15.30
N GLY A 111 10.68 -6.97 -15.58
CA GLY A 111 10.32 -5.56 -15.68
C GLY A 111 9.22 -5.32 -16.72
N ASP A 112 9.34 -5.92 -17.90
CA ASP A 112 8.33 -5.83 -18.97
C ASP A 112 6.98 -6.43 -18.54
N ALA A 113 7.00 -7.50 -17.74
CA ALA A 113 5.79 -8.13 -17.23
C ALA A 113 5.12 -7.33 -16.09
N VAL A 114 5.90 -6.68 -15.23
CA VAL A 114 5.44 -5.96 -14.03
C VAL A 114 5.06 -4.51 -14.33
N THR A 115 5.80 -3.81 -15.19
CA THR A 115 5.60 -2.38 -15.46
C THR A 115 4.17 -2.01 -15.87
N PRO A 116 3.48 -2.76 -16.76
CA PRO A 116 2.08 -2.48 -17.08
C PRO A 116 1.16 -2.57 -15.88
N LEU A 117 1.41 -3.50 -14.95
CA LEU A 117 0.64 -3.65 -13.71
C LEU A 117 0.88 -2.47 -12.78
N LEU A 118 2.12 -2.00 -12.66
CA LEU A 118 2.44 -0.82 -11.86
C LEU A 118 1.72 0.42 -12.39
N GLY A 119 1.60 0.57 -13.71
CA GLY A 119 0.79 1.61 -14.33
C GLY A 119 -0.71 1.45 -14.08
N GLU A 120 -1.26 0.23 -14.28
CA GLU A 120 -2.66 -0.11 -14.01
C GLU A 120 -3.03 0.23 -12.55
N TYR A 121 -2.15 -0.09 -11.59
CA TYR A 121 -2.38 0.21 -10.17
C TYR A 121 -2.55 1.71 -9.89
N ILE A 122 -1.68 2.56 -10.46
CA ILE A 122 -1.76 4.00 -10.25
C ILE A 122 -3.05 4.55 -10.85
N LEU A 123 -3.39 4.13 -12.07
CA LEU A 123 -4.62 4.52 -12.75
C LEU A 123 -5.87 4.11 -11.95
N GLU A 124 -5.86 2.92 -11.33
CA GLU A 124 -6.95 2.48 -10.45
C GLU A 124 -7.10 3.40 -9.22
N LYS A 125 -5.99 3.84 -8.60
CA LYS A 125 -6.04 4.75 -7.44
C LYS A 125 -6.50 6.16 -7.83
N GLU A 126 -5.98 6.70 -8.92
CA GLU A 126 -6.40 8.01 -9.46
C GLU A 126 -7.89 8.00 -9.81
N LYS A 127 -8.39 6.92 -10.42
CA LYS A 127 -9.81 6.78 -10.70
C LYS A 127 -10.68 6.88 -9.44
N ILE A 128 -10.24 6.33 -8.31
CA ILE A 128 -10.97 6.44 -7.03
C ILE A 128 -10.90 7.87 -6.47
N LEU A 129 -9.75 8.54 -6.62
CA LEU A 129 -9.55 9.92 -6.17
C LEU A 129 -10.37 10.94 -6.98
N PHE A 130 -10.56 10.71 -8.27
CA PHE A 130 -11.28 11.63 -9.16
C PHE A 130 -12.73 11.20 -9.45
N ASP A 131 -13.22 10.16 -8.77
CA ASP A 131 -14.62 9.71 -8.87
C ASP A 131 -15.56 10.72 -8.22
N HIS A 132 -16.33 11.42 -9.06
CA HIS A 132 -17.33 12.41 -8.68
C HIS A 132 -18.76 11.85 -8.68
N GLU A 133 -18.99 10.66 -9.25
CA GLU A 133 -20.31 10.04 -9.35
C GLU A 133 -20.68 9.30 -8.06
N ASN A 134 -19.72 8.61 -7.44
CA ASN A 134 -19.95 7.88 -6.20
C ASN A 134 -19.54 8.70 -4.97
N LEU A 135 -20.44 9.53 -4.46
CA LEU A 135 -20.22 10.35 -3.26
C LEU A 135 -20.12 9.53 -1.95
N ASN A 136 -20.54 8.25 -1.97
CA ASN A 136 -20.48 7.36 -0.82
C ASN A 136 -19.15 6.60 -0.72
N SER A 137 -18.38 6.52 -1.81
CA SER A 137 -17.08 5.85 -1.84
C SER A 137 -15.95 6.85 -1.54
N LEU A 138 -15.60 7.00 -0.27
CA LEU A 138 -14.45 7.83 0.12
C LEU A 138 -13.14 7.06 -0.11
N PHE A 139 -12.08 7.74 -0.56
CA PHE A 139 -10.78 7.11 -0.81
C PHE A 139 -10.22 6.38 0.44
N PHE A 140 -10.41 6.98 1.63
CA PHE A 140 -10.00 6.43 2.92
C PHE A 140 -11.00 5.46 3.57
N SER A 141 -12.09 5.09 2.86
CA SER A 141 -13.11 4.17 3.40
C SER A 141 -12.70 2.70 3.32
N SER A 142 -11.87 2.32 2.35
CA SER A 142 -11.50 0.94 2.13
C SER A 142 -10.59 0.41 3.25
N SER A 143 -11.00 -0.71 3.85
CA SER A 143 -10.20 -1.39 4.87
C SER A 143 -8.87 -1.88 4.29
N PRO A 144 -7.81 -2.01 5.10
CA PRO A 144 -6.52 -2.47 4.57
C PRO A 144 -6.57 -3.85 3.91
N LYS A 145 -7.43 -4.75 4.42
CA LYS A 145 -7.68 -6.06 3.80
C LYS A 145 -8.33 -5.93 2.42
N ALA A 146 -9.34 -5.07 2.27
CA ALA A 146 -10.00 -4.87 0.98
C ALA A 146 -9.03 -4.33 -0.08
N ARG A 147 -8.15 -3.38 0.29
CA ARG A 147 -7.26 -2.75 -0.69
C ARG A 147 -6.26 -3.72 -1.31
N ARG A 148 -5.63 -4.57 -0.49
CA ARG A 148 -4.65 -5.57 -0.96
C ARG A 148 -5.27 -6.76 -1.69
N GLN A 149 -6.59 -6.91 -1.69
CA GLN A 149 -7.33 -7.88 -2.51
C GLN A 149 -7.57 -7.37 -3.94
N GLY A 150 -7.11 -6.17 -4.28
CA GLY A 150 -7.15 -5.64 -5.64
C GLY A 150 -6.41 -6.54 -6.64
N LYS A 151 -6.95 -6.60 -7.87
CA LYS A 151 -6.48 -7.48 -8.95
C LYS A 151 -4.98 -7.33 -9.19
N VAL A 152 -4.47 -6.10 -9.23
CA VAL A 152 -3.06 -5.82 -9.48
C VAL A 152 -2.18 -6.37 -8.35
N VAL A 153 -2.52 -6.08 -7.09
CA VAL A 153 -1.74 -6.53 -5.92
C VAL A 153 -1.70 -8.06 -5.86
N GLN A 154 -2.84 -8.72 -6.05
CA GLN A 154 -2.92 -10.18 -6.06
C GLN A 154 -2.12 -10.79 -7.23
N LYS A 155 -2.16 -10.16 -8.40
CA LYS A 155 -1.36 -10.61 -9.56
C LYS A 155 0.14 -10.45 -9.30
N LEU A 156 0.58 -9.34 -8.70
CA LEU A 156 1.98 -9.14 -8.31
C LEU A 156 2.42 -10.13 -7.23
N ALA A 157 1.60 -10.37 -6.21
CA ALA A 157 1.88 -11.37 -5.17
C ALA A 157 2.03 -12.77 -5.78
N ASN A 158 1.14 -13.15 -6.71
CA ASN A 158 1.29 -14.39 -7.46
C ASN A 158 2.57 -14.41 -8.31
N MET A 159 2.88 -13.34 -9.05
CA MET A 159 4.10 -13.28 -9.86
C MET A 159 5.38 -13.38 -9.02
N VAL A 160 5.40 -12.85 -7.81
CA VAL A 160 6.52 -12.96 -6.87
C VAL A 160 6.61 -14.37 -6.27
N GLY A 161 5.47 -14.93 -5.84
CA GLY A 161 5.43 -16.21 -5.13
C GLY A 161 6.32 -16.20 -3.89
N ASN A 162 7.16 -17.22 -3.72
CA ASN A 162 8.14 -17.33 -2.64
C ASN A 162 9.54 -16.78 -2.99
N SER A 163 9.68 -16.05 -4.10
CA SER A 163 10.98 -15.58 -4.58
C SER A 163 11.35 -14.22 -3.98
N VAL A 164 12.21 -14.23 -2.95
CA VAL A 164 12.78 -13.01 -2.34
C VAL A 164 13.40 -12.08 -3.39
N ARG A 165 14.14 -12.64 -4.37
CA ARG A 165 14.75 -11.85 -5.45
C ARG A 165 13.72 -11.10 -6.30
N LEU A 166 12.58 -11.73 -6.61
CA LEU A 166 11.53 -11.08 -7.41
C LEU A 166 10.79 -10.03 -6.58
N TYR A 167 10.58 -10.32 -5.29
CA TYR A 167 10.04 -9.34 -4.35
C TYR A 167 10.89 -8.07 -4.29
N ASP A 168 12.20 -8.23 -4.10
CA ASP A 168 13.16 -7.13 -4.06
C ASP A 168 13.17 -6.31 -5.36
N LEU A 169 13.04 -6.98 -6.52
CA LEU A 169 12.91 -6.30 -7.81
C LEU A 169 11.64 -5.44 -7.89
N VAL A 170 10.48 -5.95 -7.43
CA VAL A 170 9.24 -5.15 -7.38
C VAL A 170 9.44 -3.94 -6.47
N LEU A 171 10.04 -4.13 -5.29
CA LEU A 171 10.34 -3.02 -4.38
C LEU A 171 11.29 -2.00 -5.01
N GLN A 172 12.31 -2.44 -5.74
CA GLN A 172 13.24 -1.58 -6.47
C GLN A 172 12.52 -0.77 -7.57
N PHE A 173 11.62 -1.40 -8.32
CA PHE A 173 10.78 -0.71 -9.31
C PHE A 173 9.88 0.33 -8.65
N SER A 174 9.19 -0.01 -7.55
CA SER A 174 8.37 0.95 -6.79
C SER A 174 9.18 2.13 -6.28
N ARG A 175 10.39 1.91 -5.72
CA ARG A 175 11.30 2.99 -5.29
C ARG A 175 11.71 3.88 -6.46
N THR A 176 12.10 3.29 -7.59
CA THR A 176 12.53 4.03 -8.79
C THR A 176 11.40 4.89 -9.35
N LEU A 177 10.19 4.34 -9.42
CA LEU A 177 9.03 5.06 -9.92
C LEU A 177 8.60 6.16 -8.94
N PHE A 178 8.59 5.88 -7.62
CA PHE A 178 8.33 6.90 -6.60
C PHE A 178 9.29 8.09 -6.71
N LEU A 179 10.59 7.84 -6.88
CA LEU A 179 11.57 8.91 -7.07
C LEU A 179 11.31 9.74 -8.33
N ARG A 180 10.97 9.08 -9.43
CA ARG A 180 10.77 9.72 -10.74
C ARG A 180 9.47 10.52 -10.82
N SER A 181 8.37 9.99 -10.29
CA SER A 181 7.04 10.61 -10.43
C SER A 181 6.56 11.36 -9.20
N LYS A 182 7.21 11.15 -8.04
CA LYS A 182 6.71 11.59 -6.72
C LYS A 182 5.33 11.02 -6.35
N ASN A 183 4.84 10.00 -7.06
CA ASN A 183 3.53 9.42 -6.80
C ASN A 183 3.59 8.51 -5.56
N VAL A 184 2.97 8.97 -4.47
CA VAL A 184 2.92 8.29 -3.16
C VAL A 184 2.18 6.96 -3.19
N HIS A 185 1.40 6.65 -4.23
CA HIS A 185 0.72 5.35 -4.32
C HIS A 185 1.69 4.18 -4.55
N TYR A 186 2.93 4.42 -5.01
CA TYR A 186 3.96 3.37 -4.98
C TYR A 186 4.37 2.99 -3.55
N CYS A 187 4.26 3.92 -2.59
CA CYS A 187 4.43 3.64 -1.18
C CYS A 187 3.26 2.81 -0.63
N THR A 188 2.02 3.12 -1.05
CA THR A 188 0.85 2.27 -0.76
C THR A 188 1.04 0.86 -1.30
N LEU A 189 1.51 0.71 -2.53
CA LEU A 189 1.76 -0.59 -3.15
C LEU A 189 2.81 -1.42 -2.37
N ARG A 190 3.88 -0.78 -1.90
CA ARG A 190 4.89 -1.43 -1.04
C ARG A 190 4.25 -2.09 0.18
N ALA A 191 3.41 -1.33 0.91
CA ALA A 191 2.73 -1.84 2.10
C ALA A 191 1.68 -2.91 1.75
N GLU A 192 0.87 -2.69 0.72
CA GLU A 192 -0.18 -3.63 0.29
C GLU A 192 0.38 -4.96 -0.20
N LEU A 193 1.48 -4.96 -0.95
CA LEU A 193 2.14 -6.17 -1.44
C LEU A 193 2.73 -6.99 -0.30
N LEU A 194 3.42 -6.35 0.65
CA LEU A 194 3.97 -7.03 1.83
C LEU A 194 2.87 -7.69 2.66
N MET A 195 1.76 -6.97 2.87
CA MET A 195 0.62 -7.52 3.61
C MET A 195 -0.18 -8.56 2.81
N ALA A 196 -0.18 -8.51 1.48
CA ALA A 196 -0.76 -9.56 0.64
C ALA A 196 0.06 -10.86 0.74
N LEU A 197 1.39 -10.77 0.72
CA LEU A 197 2.27 -11.93 0.92
C LEU A 197 2.18 -12.49 2.35
N HIS A 198 1.93 -11.63 3.34
CA HIS A 198 1.60 -12.05 4.70
C HIS A 198 0.27 -12.82 4.76
N ASP A 199 -0.79 -12.33 4.11
CA ASP A 199 -2.08 -13.03 4.04
C ASP A 199 -1.95 -14.39 3.32
N LEU A 200 -0.98 -14.54 2.40
CA LEU A 200 -0.64 -15.79 1.70
C LEU A 200 0.37 -16.67 2.47
N GLU A 201 0.78 -16.26 3.68
CA GLU A 201 1.72 -16.98 4.55
C GLU A 201 3.09 -17.29 3.91
N VAL A 202 3.59 -16.41 3.03
CA VAL A 202 4.88 -16.60 2.36
C VAL A 202 6.05 -16.30 3.31
N GLN A 203 6.44 -17.30 4.11
CA GLN A 203 7.47 -17.18 5.16
C GLN A 203 8.83 -16.75 4.63
N GLU A 204 9.21 -17.16 3.43
CA GLU A 204 10.49 -16.81 2.80
C GLU A 204 10.68 -15.30 2.64
N ILE A 205 9.59 -14.55 2.51
CA ILE A 205 9.62 -13.09 2.35
C ILE A 205 9.35 -12.41 3.69
N ILE A 206 8.28 -12.78 4.40
CA ILE A 206 7.89 -12.04 5.61
C ILE A 206 8.88 -12.22 6.77
N SER A 207 9.65 -13.32 6.80
CA SER A 207 10.66 -13.53 7.84
C SER A 207 11.94 -12.72 7.63
N VAL A 208 12.19 -12.26 6.39
CA VAL A 208 13.40 -11.52 6.02
C VAL A 208 13.16 -10.03 5.78
N ASP A 209 11.93 -9.63 5.42
CA ASP A 209 11.61 -8.21 5.25
C ASP A 209 11.64 -7.48 6.61
N PRO A 210 12.54 -6.49 6.78
CA PRO A 210 12.73 -5.82 8.07
C PRO A 210 11.54 -4.93 8.48
N CYS A 211 10.67 -4.56 7.53
CA CYS A 211 9.51 -3.73 7.76
C CYS A 211 8.26 -4.53 8.14
N HIS A 212 8.24 -5.86 7.94
CA HIS A 212 7.05 -6.70 8.11
C HIS A 212 6.30 -6.46 9.42
N LYS A 213 6.98 -6.57 10.56
CA LYS A 213 6.36 -6.39 11.89
C LYS A 213 5.82 -4.98 12.11
N PHE A 214 6.54 -3.98 11.62
CA PHE A 214 6.13 -2.58 11.70
C PHE A 214 4.88 -2.34 10.85
N THR A 215 4.90 -2.77 9.58
CA THR A 215 3.75 -2.64 8.66
C THR A 215 2.54 -3.36 9.22
N TRP A 216 2.70 -4.56 9.78
CA TRP A 216 1.60 -5.31 10.38
C TRP A 216 0.98 -4.62 11.60
N CYS A 217 1.81 -4.07 12.49
CA CYS A 217 1.34 -3.29 13.64
C CYS A 217 0.63 -2.00 13.20
N LEU A 218 1.18 -1.29 12.22
CA LEU A 218 0.58 -0.09 11.65
C LEU A 218 -0.75 -0.41 10.94
N ASP A 219 -0.83 -1.50 10.18
CA ASP A 219 -2.05 -1.97 9.50
C ASP A 219 -3.18 -2.22 10.51
N ALA A 220 -2.85 -2.82 11.67
CA ALA A 220 -3.80 -3.00 12.76
C ALA A 220 -4.31 -1.67 13.34
N CYS A 221 -3.42 -0.69 13.53
CA CYS A 221 -3.79 0.64 13.99
C CYS A 221 -4.70 1.37 13.00
N ILE A 222 -4.38 1.31 11.69
CA ILE A 222 -5.20 1.90 10.62
C ILE A 222 -6.58 1.26 10.57
N ARG A 223 -6.65 -0.07 10.65
CA ARG A 223 -7.92 -0.83 10.63
C ARG A 223 -8.82 -0.44 11.81
N GLU A 224 -8.25 -0.34 13.00
CA GLU A 224 -9.00 -0.05 14.22
C GLU A 224 -9.19 1.45 14.48
N LYS A 225 -8.54 2.31 13.67
CA LYS A 225 -8.57 3.78 13.75
C LYS A 225 -8.19 4.30 15.15
N ASN A 226 -7.33 3.55 15.84
CA ASN A 226 -6.86 3.81 17.19
C ASN A 226 -5.43 3.30 17.39
N VAL A 227 -4.70 3.96 18.28
CA VAL A 227 -3.36 3.57 18.74
C VAL A 227 -3.33 3.73 20.26
N ASP A 228 -3.27 2.61 20.96
CA ASP A 228 -3.12 2.60 22.41
C ASP A 228 -1.63 2.72 22.81
N ILE A 229 -1.39 2.85 24.11
CA ILE A 229 -0.03 2.97 24.67
C ILE A 229 0.82 1.75 24.33
N LYS A 230 0.22 0.55 24.27
CA LYS A 230 0.96 -0.69 23.98
C LYS A 230 1.47 -0.70 22.55
N ARG A 231 0.58 -0.47 21.58
CA ARG A 231 0.94 -0.40 20.15
C ARG A 231 1.86 0.78 19.85
N SER A 232 1.66 1.91 20.52
CA SER A 232 2.59 3.04 20.44
C SER A 232 4.01 2.63 20.86
N ARG A 233 4.18 1.91 21.97
CA ARG A 233 5.49 1.40 22.39
C ARG A 233 6.06 0.36 21.43
N GLU A 234 5.24 -0.49 20.84
CA GLU A 234 5.69 -1.46 19.82
C GLU A 234 6.21 -0.75 18.55
N LEU A 235 5.44 0.20 18.01
CA LEU A 235 5.82 1.01 16.86
C LEU A 235 7.10 1.80 17.13
N GLN A 236 7.20 2.42 18.31
CA GLN A 236 8.41 3.11 18.74
C GLN A 236 9.59 2.14 18.85
N GLY A 237 9.39 0.97 19.45
CA GLY A 237 10.42 -0.05 19.60
C GLY A 237 10.99 -0.51 18.26
N PHE A 238 10.16 -0.62 17.22
CA PHE A 238 10.65 -0.94 15.87
C PHE A 238 11.57 0.15 15.32
N LEU A 239 11.17 1.43 15.41
CA LEU A 239 12.00 2.55 14.96
C LEU A 239 13.32 2.65 15.73
N ASP A 240 13.26 2.50 17.05
CA ASP A 240 14.42 2.62 17.94
C ASP A 240 15.36 1.39 17.87
N SER A 241 14.88 0.25 17.36
CA SER A 241 15.67 -0.97 17.21
C SER A 241 16.60 -0.99 16.00
N ILE A 242 16.52 0.01 15.11
CA ILE A 242 17.33 0.08 13.90
C ILE A 242 18.79 0.33 14.28
N LYS A 243 19.64 -0.65 13.97
CA LYS A 243 21.05 -0.62 14.33
C LYS A 243 21.85 0.23 13.36
N LYS A 244 22.98 0.75 13.85
CA LYS A 244 24.01 1.37 12.99
C LYS A 244 24.48 0.37 11.93
N GLY A 245 24.53 0.78 10.67
CA GLY A 245 24.78 -0.06 9.50
C GLY A 245 23.53 -0.68 8.84
N GLN A 246 22.34 -0.53 9.44
CA GLN A 246 21.06 -0.97 8.88
C GLN A 246 20.13 0.21 8.58
N GLU A 247 20.69 1.41 8.43
CA GLU A 247 19.90 2.64 8.31
C GLU A 247 19.03 2.64 7.06
N GLN A 248 19.38 1.90 6.01
CA GLN A 248 18.55 1.74 4.80
C GLN A 248 17.10 1.30 5.09
N VAL A 249 16.88 0.57 6.20
CA VAL A 249 15.54 0.18 6.67
C VAL A 249 14.68 1.41 6.97
N LEU A 250 15.25 2.53 7.42
CA LEU A 250 14.53 3.79 7.61
C LEU A 250 13.93 4.30 6.30
N GLY A 251 14.62 4.13 5.17
CA GLY A 251 14.08 4.51 3.87
C GLY A 251 12.81 3.73 3.55
N ASP A 252 12.81 2.43 3.82
CA ASP A 252 11.66 1.58 3.58
C ASP A 252 10.48 1.83 4.53
N LEU A 253 10.77 2.08 5.81
CA LEU A 253 9.77 2.48 6.79
C LEU A 253 9.19 3.86 6.46
N SER A 254 10.02 4.79 5.99
CA SER A 254 9.58 6.12 5.54
C SER A 254 8.62 6.00 4.37
N MET A 255 8.86 5.10 3.40
CA MET A 255 7.87 4.83 2.35
C MET A 255 6.55 4.33 2.94
N ILE A 256 6.58 3.33 3.82
CA ILE A 256 5.35 2.81 4.45
C ILE A 256 4.58 3.92 5.18
N LEU A 257 5.28 4.87 5.81
CA LEU A 257 4.67 6.02 6.49
C LEU A 257 4.24 7.16 5.54
N CYS A 258 4.82 7.21 4.34
CA CYS A 258 4.44 8.12 3.25
C CYS A 258 3.16 7.68 2.53
N ASP A 259 2.70 6.43 2.75
CA ASP A 259 1.40 5.94 2.29
C ASP A 259 0.28 6.90 2.76
N PRO A 260 -0.58 7.43 1.85
CA PRO A 260 -1.69 8.29 2.20
C PRO A 260 -2.59 7.75 3.33
N TYR A 261 -2.79 6.43 3.41
CA TYR A 261 -3.60 5.83 4.49
C TYR A 261 -2.90 5.93 5.86
N ALA A 262 -1.57 5.77 5.90
CA ALA A 262 -0.77 5.98 7.09
C ALA A 262 -0.78 7.46 7.50
N VAL A 263 -0.52 8.38 6.58
CA VAL A 263 -0.59 9.83 6.83
C VAL A 263 -1.96 10.23 7.38
N ASN A 264 -3.05 9.77 6.75
CA ASN A 264 -4.42 10.03 7.21
C ASN A 264 -4.68 9.48 8.61
N PHE A 265 -4.21 8.28 8.91
CA PHE A 265 -4.34 7.70 10.24
C PHE A 265 -3.56 8.51 11.28
N LEU A 266 -2.29 8.83 11.03
CA LEU A 266 -1.43 9.57 11.96
C LEU A 266 -2.01 10.96 12.25
N ALA A 267 -2.36 11.71 11.21
CA ALA A 267 -2.91 13.06 11.36
C ALA A 267 -4.28 13.05 12.05
N THR A 268 -5.19 12.14 11.67
CA THR A 268 -6.51 12.04 12.32
C THR A 268 -6.39 11.61 13.78
N SER A 269 -5.49 10.68 14.10
CA SER A 269 -5.21 10.26 15.47
C SER A 269 -4.61 11.39 16.31
N ALA A 270 -3.68 12.17 15.74
CA ALA A 270 -3.15 13.37 16.39
C ALA A 270 -4.26 14.38 16.70
N MET A 271 -5.14 14.68 15.74
CA MET A 271 -6.30 15.57 15.97
C MET A 271 -7.22 15.08 17.09
N LYS A 272 -7.51 13.77 17.14
CA LYS A 272 -8.31 13.19 18.23
C LYS A 272 -7.64 13.37 19.60
N ILE A 273 -6.32 13.19 19.67
CA ILE A 273 -5.57 13.40 20.91
C ILE A 273 -5.59 14.87 21.30
N LEU A 274 -5.41 15.82 20.37
CA LEU A 274 -5.50 17.25 20.67
C LEU A 274 -6.87 17.64 21.23
N VAL A 275 -7.97 17.14 20.64
CA VAL A 275 -9.32 17.36 21.18
C VAL A 275 -9.45 16.78 22.59
N HIS A 276 -8.91 15.57 22.83
CA HIS A 276 -8.92 14.97 24.16
C HIS A 276 -8.13 15.82 25.18
N LEU A 277 -6.95 16.30 24.80
CA LEU A 277 -6.10 17.14 25.64
C LEU A 277 -6.80 18.46 26.01
N ILE A 278 -7.50 19.09 25.06
CA ILE A 278 -8.34 20.27 25.33
C ILE A 278 -9.37 19.96 26.43
N ASN A 279 -10.05 18.81 26.34
CA ASN A 279 -11.11 18.45 27.30
C ASN A 279 -10.60 18.11 28.70
N VAL A 280 -9.31 17.84 28.87
CA VAL A 280 -8.70 17.48 30.16
C VAL A 280 -7.66 18.50 30.62
N ASP A 281 -7.60 19.67 29.98
CA ASP A 281 -6.61 20.73 30.21
C ASP A 281 -5.15 20.22 30.15
N GLY A 282 -4.90 19.24 29.28
CA GLY A 282 -3.60 18.58 29.13
C GLY A 282 -2.69 19.26 28.11
N MET A 283 -1.36 19.11 28.30
CA MET A 283 -0.35 19.72 27.43
C MET A 283 0.12 18.74 26.33
N PRO A 284 0.24 19.16 25.04
CA PRO A 284 0.71 18.30 23.96
C PRO A 284 2.06 17.61 24.21
N ARG A 285 3.01 18.34 24.81
CA ARG A 285 4.36 17.85 25.11
C ARG A 285 4.39 16.68 26.10
N GLU A 286 3.35 16.51 26.91
CA GLU A 286 3.27 15.47 27.94
C GLU A 286 2.67 14.16 27.38
N ASN A 287 2.02 14.22 26.22
CA ASN A 287 1.42 13.06 25.58
C ASN A 287 2.43 12.33 24.68
N THR A 288 3.07 11.27 25.20
CA THR A 288 4.10 10.53 24.46
C THR A 288 3.59 9.87 23.17
N VAL A 289 2.30 9.50 23.13
CA VAL A 289 1.69 8.91 21.92
C VAL A 289 1.61 9.95 20.82
N LEU A 290 1.15 11.17 21.13
CA LEU A 290 1.12 12.29 20.19
C LEU A 290 2.53 12.56 19.63
N ILE A 291 3.54 12.66 20.48
CA ILE A 291 4.92 12.89 20.04
C ILE A 291 5.41 11.81 19.08
N LEU A 292 5.10 10.54 19.36
CA LEU A 292 5.44 9.44 18.45
C LEU A 292 4.72 9.58 17.10
N LEU A 293 3.42 9.90 17.09
CA LEU A 293 2.68 10.07 15.84
C LEU A 293 3.26 11.20 14.98
N LEU A 294 3.68 12.30 15.61
CA LEU A 294 4.32 13.42 14.91
C LEU A 294 5.71 13.06 14.38
N ARG A 295 6.49 12.29 15.15
CA ARG A 295 7.79 11.75 14.72
C ARG A 295 7.63 10.81 13.51
N MET A 296 6.67 9.89 13.56
CA MET A 296 6.34 8.98 12.44
C MET A 296 5.84 9.77 11.21
N LEU A 297 5.02 10.80 11.43
CA LEU A 297 4.53 11.65 10.35
C LEU A 297 5.69 12.41 9.69
N ALA A 298 6.60 12.99 10.47
CA ALA A 298 7.81 13.64 9.94
C ALA A 298 8.66 12.66 9.12
N LEU A 299 8.87 11.44 9.62
CA LEU A 299 9.61 10.39 8.92
C LEU A 299 8.96 10.07 7.56
N GLY A 300 7.64 9.85 7.51
CA GLY A 300 6.92 9.58 6.27
C GLY A 300 6.97 10.74 5.26
N LEU A 301 6.84 11.98 5.72
CA LEU A 301 6.89 13.17 4.87
C LEU A 301 8.29 13.43 4.28
N SER A 302 9.34 12.91 4.93
CA SER A 302 10.73 12.98 4.45
C SER A 302 11.12 11.86 3.49
N ALA A 303 10.23 10.89 3.20
CA ALA A 303 10.58 9.66 2.48
C ALA A 303 11.23 9.91 1.11
N TRP A 304 10.68 10.83 0.31
CA TRP A 304 11.23 11.12 -1.01
C TRP A 304 12.66 11.69 -0.90
N GLN A 305 12.90 12.62 0.02
CA GLN A 305 14.22 13.22 0.25
C GLN A 305 15.21 12.17 0.78
N MET A 306 14.79 11.35 1.73
CA MET A 306 15.63 10.30 2.32
C MET A 306 16.09 9.30 1.25
N ILE A 307 15.19 8.88 0.37
CA ILE A 307 15.51 7.92 -0.70
C ILE A 307 16.32 8.59 -1.81
N SER A 308 16.02 9.84 -2.18
CA SER A 308 16.74 10.51 -3.27
C SER A 308 18.18 10.85 -2.89
N THR A 309 18.41 11.28 -1.65
CA THR A 309 19.74 11.64 -1.12
C THR A 309 20.53 10.43 -0.63
N GLN A 310 19.87 9.29 -0.38
CA GLN A 310 20.44 8.12 0.28
C GLN A 310 20.97 8.42 1.70
N GLU A 311 20.50 9.51 2.31
CA GLU A 311 20.81 9.87 3.69
C GLU A 311 19.74 9.32 4.64
N PHE A 312 19.94 8.08 5.05
CA PHE A 312 19.00 7.38 5.93
C PHE A 312 19.18 7.82 7.39
N LYS A 313 18.64 8.98 7.72
CA LYS A 313 18.58 9.50 9.08
C LYS A 313 17.17 9.94 9.39
N GLU A 314 16.73 9.64 10.59
CA GLU A 314 15.44 10.10 11.04
C GLU A 314 15.40 11.64 11.15
N PRO A 315 14.41 12.31 10.54
CA PRO A 315 14.27 13.74 10.67
C PRO A 315 13.96 14.12 12.12
N LYS A 316 14.65 15.15 12.63
CA LYS A 316 14.35 15.68 13.95
C LYS A 316 13.01 16.43 13.90
N LEU A 317 12.06 16.01 14.72
CA LEU A 317 10.84 16.80 14.96
C LEU A 317 11.23 18.10 15.64
N ASP A 318 10.97 19.24 15.00
CA ASP A 318 11.23 20.54 15.60
C ASP A 318 10.39 20.70 16.88
N SER A 319 11.09 20.92 18.00
CA SER A 319 10.48 21.19 19.30
C SER A 319 9.44 22.31 19.25
N GLN A 320 9.61 23.31 18.37
CA GLN A 320 8.68 24.42 18.26
C GLN A 320 7.33 24.02 17.68
N VAL A 321 7.27 22.95 16.87
CA VAL A 321 5.99 22.37 16.44
C VAL A 321 5.18 21.96 17.67
N VAL A 322 5.84 21.32 18.64
CA VAL A 322 5.18 20.83 19.86
C VAL A 322 4.89 21.95 20.86
N THR A 323 5.82 22.90 21.03
CA THR A 323 5.74 23.90 22.10
C THR A 323 5.07 25.21 21.69
N LYS A 324 4.95 25.49 20.39
CA LYS A 324 4.34 26.74 19.87
C LYS A 324 3.18 26.46 18.93
N PHE A 325 3.40 25.66 17.88
CA PHE A 325 2.35 25.39 16.89
C PHE A 325 1.17 24.62 17.48
N LEU A 326 1.40 23.48 18.16
CA LEU A 326 0.29 22.69 18.72
C LEU A 326 -0.55 23.49 19.74
N PRO A 327 0.03 24.24 20.70
CA PRO A 327 -0.75 25.12 21.57
C PRO A 327 -1.54 26.19 20.81
N ALA A 328 -0.95 26.79 19.76
CA ALA A 328 -1.65 27.76 18.93
C ALA A 328 -2.82 27.12 18.15
N LEU A 329 -2.62 25.91 17.62
CA LEU A 329 -3.68 25.14 16.95
C LEU A 329 -4.77 24.73 17.95
N MET A 330 -4.41 24.31 19.17
CA MET A 330 -5.38 24.00 20.22
C MET A 330 -6.17 25.25 20.64
N SER A 331 -5.54 26.41 20.76
CA SER A 331 -6.23 27.67 21.03
C SER A 331 -7.26 27.98 19.94
N LEU A 332 -6.89 27.78 18.67
CA LEU A 332 -7.79 27.92 17.54
C LEU A 332 -8.96 26.92 17.60
N MET A 333 -8.68 25.67 17.96
CA MET A 333 -9.71 24.64 18.17
C MET A 333 -10.67 25.01 19.31
N VAL A 334 -10.16 25.56 20.41
CA VAL A 334 -10.97 26.03 21.54
C VAL A 334 -11.87 27.18 21.12
N ASP A 335 -11.36 28.19 20.41
CA ASP A 335 -12.19 29.29 19.87
C ASP A 335 -13.36 28.76 19.03
N ASP A 336 -13.07 27.81 18.14
CA ASP A 336 -14.07 27.22 17.25
C ASP A 336 -15.11 26.38 18.02
N LEU A 337 -14.69 25.65 19.06
CA LEU A 337 -15.58 24.93 19.98
C LEU A 337 -16.47 25.87 20.79
N VAL A 338 -15.90 26.95 21.36
CA VAL A 338 -16.64 27.95 22.13
C VAL A 338 -17.66 28.65 21.24
N ARG A 339 -17.28 29.03 20.01
CA ARG A 339 -18.20 29.60 19.03
C ARG A 339 -19.36 28.65 18.70
N SER A 340 -19.06 27.36 18.51
CA SER A 340 -20.09 26.34 18.28
C SER A 340 -21.06 26.22 19.46
N LEU A 341 -20.56 26.24 20.70
CA LEU A 341 -21.38 26.21 21.91
C LEU A 341 -22.25 27.48 22.04
N ASN A 342 -21.66 28.66 21.85
CA ASN A 342 -22.37 29.95 21.92
C ASN A 342 -23.51 30.04 20.90
N SER A 343 -23.34 29.47 19.70
CA SER A 343 -24.40 29.40 18.68
C SER A 343 -25.64 28.61 19.11
N LYS A 344 -25.53 27.79 20.16
CA LYS A 344 -26.64 26.99 20.73
C LYS A 344 -27.30 27.66 21.94
N LEU A 345 -26.71 28.72 22.49
CA LEU A 345 -27.28 29.47 23.60
C LEU A 345 -28.51 30.30 23.17
N PRO A 346 -29.46 30.57 24.09
CA PRO A 346 -30.55 31.52 23.89
C PRO A 346 -30.04 32.92 23.47
N PRO A 347 -30.85 33.72 22.74
CA PRO A 347 -30.43 35.02 22.20
C PRO A 347 -29.87 35.98 23.27
N ASP A 348 -30.54 36.05 24.43
CA ASP A 348 -30.20 36.99 25.51
C ASP A 348 -28.86 36.62 26.20
N GLU A 349 -28.58 35.32 26.33
CA GLU A 349 -27.31 34.80 26.86
C GLU A 349 -26.19 34.91 25.83
N ARG A 350 -26.53 34.82 24.54
CA ARG A 350 -25.57 34.95 23.43
C ARG A 350 -25.02 36.35 23.30
N GLU A 351 -25.84 37.40 23.40
CA GLU A 351 -25.37 38.80 23.35
C GLU A 351 -24.43 39.12 24.52
N SER A 352 -24.72 38.58 25.70
CA SER A 352 -23.88 38.70 26.90
C SER A 352 -22.55 37.95 26.75
N ALA A 353 -22.53 36.80 26.06
CA ALA A 353 -21.31 36.02 25.82
C ALA A 353 -20.42 36.60 24.70
N ILE A 354 -21.02 37.12 23.62
CA ILE A 354 -20.30 37.68 22.46
C ILE A 354 -19.61 39.01 22.82
N THR A 355 -20.19 39.81 23.70
CA THR A 355 -19.62 41.10 24.13
C THR A 355 -18.34 40.97 24.98
N ILE A 356 -18.01 39.76 25.44
CA ILE A 356 -16.88 39.50 26.34
C ILE A 356 -15.68 38.90 25.60
N ILE A 357 -15.88 38.06 24.58
CA ILE A 357 -14.77 37.40 23.86
C ILE A 357 -15.08 37.22 22.36
N GLU A 358 -14.26 37.83 21.50
CA GLU A 358 -14.35 37.71 20.04
C GLU A 358 -13.61 36.45 19.54
N HIS A 359 -14.29 35.31 19.49
CA HIS A 359 -13.74 34.03 19.00
C HIS A 359 -13.77 33.87 17.47
N SER A 360 -13.80 34.97 16.72
CA SER A 360 -13.91 34.98 15.25
C SER A 360 -12.72 35.64 14.55
N GLY A 361 -11.67 36.01 15.31
CA GLY A 361 -10.46 36.62 14.78
C GLY A 361 -9.66 35.70 13.84
N PRO A 362 -8.60 36.19 13.19
CA PRO A 362 -7.74 35.38 12.33
C PRO A 362 -7.12 34.19 13.09
N PRO A 363 -6.61 33.17 12.38
CA PRO A 363 -5.78 32.15 13.02
C PRO A 363 -4.55 32.81 13.66
N PRO A 364 -4.01 32.27 14.78
CA PRO A 364 -2.81 32.82 15.40
C PRO A 364 -1.62 32.88 14.43
N ASP A 365 -0.80 33.93 14.50
CA ASP A 365 0.37 34.12 13.63
C ASP A 365 1.32 32.90 13.62
N ALA A 366 1.46 32.24 14.78
CA ALA A 366 2.24 31.01 14.90
C ALA A 366 1.68 29.89 14.01
N CYS A 367 0.36 29.71 13.95
CA CYS A 367 -0.25 28.74 13.04
C CYS A 367 0.09 29.05 11.59
N GLN A 368 0.03 30.33 11.19
CA GLN A 368 0.36 30.73 9.83
C GLN A 368 1.83 30.49 9.49
N ALA A 369 2.76 30.89 10.36
CA ALA A 369 4.20 30.74 10.13
C ALA A 369 4.60 29.25 10.01
N TYR A 370 4.21 28.41 10.97
CA TYR A 370 4.64 27.01 10.98
C TYR A 370 4.01 26.18 9.85
N VAL A 371 2.82 26.53 9.36
CA VAL A 371 2.20 25.84 8.21
C VAL A 371 3.01 26.04 6.92
N GLN A 372 3.75 27.14 6.80
CA GLN A 372 4.62 27.41 5.65
C GLN A 372 5.99 26.72 5.77
N GLU A 373 6.49 26.51 6.99
CA GLU A 373 7.85 26.04 7.25
C GLU A 373 7.96 24.56 7.64
N SER A 374 6.89 23.94 8.13
CA SER A 374 6.93 22.60 8.72
C SER A 374 5.90 21.66 8.12
N SER A 375 6.38 20.58 7.50
CA SER A 375 5.56 19.59 6.81
C SER A 375 4.52 18.97 7.75
N VAL A 376 4.90 18.73 9.00
CA VAL A 376 4.03 18.18 10.03
C VAL A 376 2.93 19.18 10.38
N ALA A 377 3.27 20.45 10.56
CA ALA A 377 2.31 21.50 10.85
C ALA A 377 1.33 21.72 9.68
N SER A 378 1.82 21.70 8.44
CA SER A 378 0.97 21.79 7.24
C SER A 378 -0.05 20.66 7.20
N ILE A 379 0.39 19.41 7.39
CA ILE A 379 -0.53 18.25 7.42
C ILE A 379 -1.53 18.37 8.58
N LEU A 380 -1.12 18.76 9.78
CA LEU A 380 -2.07 18.94 10.88
C LEU A 380 -3.09 20.04 10.61
N ALA A 381 -2.68 21.16 10.01
CA ALA A 381 -3.59 22.23 9.61
C ALA A 381 -4.57 21.78 8.51
N MET A 382 -4.10 21.00 7.53
CA MET A 382 -4.97 20.37 6.53
C MET A 382 -6.03 19.48 7.19
N TYR A 383 -5.64 18.62 8.13
CA TYR A 383 -6.58 17.73 8.82
C TYR A 383 -7.49 18.46 9.80
N TYR A 384 -7.06 19.59 10.36
CA TYR A 384 -7.93 20.49 11.10
C TYR A 384 -9.00 21.12 10.19
N THR A 385 -8.62 21.58 8.99
CA THR A 385 -9.60 22.07 8.01
C THR A 385 -10.61 21.00 7.62
N LEU A 386 -10.18 19.75 7.42
CA LEU A 386 -11.10 18.62 7.20
C LEU A 386 -12.01 18.38 8.41
N HIS A 387 -11.51 18.57 9.63
CA HIS A 387 -12.32 18.48 10.84
C HIS A 387 -13.42 19.56 10.86
N CYS A 388 -13.07 20.83 10.64
CA CYS A 388 -14.02 21.95 10.53
C CYS A 388 -15.07 21.71 9.43
N ALA A 389 -14.65 21.19 8.27
CA ALA A 389 -15.55 20.84 7.18
C ALA A 389 -16.56 19.75 7.59
N ARG A 390 -16.12 18.71 8.31
CA ARG A 390 -16.99 17.62 8.78
C ARG A 390 -17.93 18.07 9.90
N THR A 391 -17.50 18.97 10.77
CA THR A 391 -18.34 19.54 11.85
C THR A 391 -19.25 20.67 11.37
N LYS A 392 -19.18 21.04 10.08
CA LYS A 392 -19.96 22.11 9.44
C LYS A 392 -19.68 23.49 10.05
N ASP A 393 -18.49 23.72 10.59
CA ASP A 393 -18.07 25.04 11.05
C ASP A 393 -17.55 25.87 9.88
N ARG A 394 -18.45 26.63 9.25
CA ARG A 394 -18.13 27.52 8.13
C ARG A 394 -17.12 28.60 8.52
N VAL A 395 -17.20 29.14 9.74
CA VAL A 395 -16.33 30.22 10.18
C VAL A 395 -14.92 29.68 10.42
N GLY A 396 -14.81 28.55 11.13
CA GLY A 396 -13.52 27.87 11.37
C GLY A 396 -12.83 27.49 10.06
N LEU A 397 -13.60 26.98 9.09
CA LEU A 397 -13.11 26.67 7.75
C LEU A 397 -12.51 27.91 7.04
N MET A 398 -13.22 29.04 7.05
CA MET A 398 -12.75 30.28 6.41
C MET A 398 -11.49 30.85 7.06
N ARG A 399 -11.31 30.66 8.37
CA ARG A 399 -10.09 31.08 9.09
C ARG A 399 -8.84 30.37 8.59
N VAL A 400 -8.94 29.06 8.29
CA VAL A 400 -7.77 28.22 8.00
C VAL A 400 -7.50 28.09 6.50
N LEU A 401 -8.52 28.12 5.64
CA LEU A 401 -8.36 27.93 4.19
C LEU A 401 -7.34 28.89 3.56
N GLY A 402 -7.36 30.17 3.95
CA GLY A 402 -6.38 31.15 3.45
C GLY A 402 -4.94 30.85 3.86
N THR A 403 -4.75 30.18 5.00
CA THR A 403 -3.43 29.77 5.48
C THR A 403 -2.90 28.57 4.68
N LEU A 404 -3.79 27.64 4.29
CA LEU A 404 -3.41 26.45 3.53
C LEU A 404 -2.88 26.75 2.12
N ALA A 405 -3.26 27.88 1.54
CA ALA A 405 -2.75 28.30 0.23
C ALA A 405 -1.23 28.44 0.18
N ASN A 406 -0.58 28.64 1.34
CA ASN A 406 0.87 28.79 1.46
C ASN A 406 1.51 27.58 2.18
N CYS A 407 0.85 26.43 2.25
CA CYS A 407 1.42 25.23 2.86
C CYS A 407 2.80 24.90 2.26
N GLU A 408 3.72 24.43 3.11
CA GLU A 408 5.03 23.95 2.68
C GLU A 408 4.90 22.97 1.50
N ASN A 409 5.65 23.20 0.43
CA ASN A 409 5.68 22.38 -0.79
C ASN A 409 4.31 22.17 -1.47
N ASP A 410 3.39 23.14 -1.38
CA ASP A 410 2.08 23.08 -2.05
C ASP A 410 1.24 21.85 -1.63
N ARG A 411 1.48 21.31 -0.43
CA ARG A 411 0.84 20.06 0.06
C ARG A 411 -0.68 20.12 0.13
N ALA A 412 -1.23 21.32 0.31
CA ALA A 412 -2.68 21.54 0.28
C ALA A 412 -3.31 21.23 -1.09
N PHE A 413 -2.50 21.06 -2.13
CA PHE A 413 -2.94 20.69 -3.48
C PHE A 413 -2.72 19.22 -3.81
N GLU A 414 -2.28 18.39 -2.85
CA GLU A 414 -2.16 16.94 -3.05
C GLU A 414 -3.55 16.28 -3.17
N ASP A 415 -3.70 15.38 -4.15
CA ASP A 415 -4.99 14.76 -4.52
C ASP A 415 -5.74 14.09 -3.36
N PRO A 416 -5.10 13.31 -2.44
CA PRO A 416 -5.83 12.67 -1.35
C PRO A 416 -6.50 13.66 -0.39
N PHE A 417 -5.87 14.80 -0.15
CA PHE A 417 -6.43 15.87 0.67
C PHE A 417 -7.55 16.60 -0.08
N LEU A 418 -7.30 17.01 -1.32
CA LEU A 418 -8.30 17.70 -2.15
C LEU A 418 -9.57 16.86 -2.33
N HIS A 419 -9.44 15.56 -2.62
CA HIS A 419 -10.57 14.65 -2.69
C HIS A 419 -11.40 14.66 -1.41
N SER A 420 -10.72 14.56 -0.26
CA SER A 420 -11.38 14.55 1.05
C SER A 420 -12.07 15.88 1.36
N LEU A 421 -11.45 17.00 0.97
CA LEU A 421 -11.98 18.34 1.16
C LEU A 421 -13.21 18.58 0.28
N VAL A 422 -13.12 18.30 -1.03
CA VAL A 422 -14.22 18.44 -1.99
C VAL A 422 -15.40 17.56 -1.59
N LYS A 423 -15.17 16.28 -1.26
CA LYS A 423 -16.25 15.39 -0.78
C LYS A 423 -16.90 15.91 0.50
N SER A 424 -16.12 16.49 1.41
CA SER A 424 -16.67 17.09 2.64
C SER A 424 -17.58 18.29 2.36
N PHE A 425 -17.36 19.03 1.26
CA PHE A 425 -18.26 20.09 0.81
C PHE A 425 -19.46 19.55 0.03
N SER A 426 -19.28 18.53 -0.82
CA SER A 426 -20.39 17.94 -1.59
C SER A 426 -21.44 17.27 -0.72
N GLN A 427 -21.09 16.78 0.48
CA GLN A 427 -22.05 16.24 1.46
C GLN A 427 -22.84 17.33 2.22
N GLN A 428 -22.57 18.62 1.95
CA GLN A 428 -23.24 19.75 2.62
C GLN A 428 -24.38 20.38 1.78
N PHE A 429 -24.48 20.03 0.50
CA PHE A 429 -25.57 20.37 -0.41
C PHE A 429 -26.35 19.10 -0.74
#